data_AF-A0A8B6E6J0-F1
#
_entry.id   AF-A0A8B6E6J0-F1
#
_cell.length_a   1.000
_cell.length_b   1.000
_cell.length_c   1.000
_cell.angle_alpha   90.00
_cell.angle_beta   90.00
_cell.angle_gamma   90.00
#
_symmetry.space_group_name_H-M   'P 1'
#
loop_
_entity.id
_entity.type
_entity.pdbx_description
1 polymer ?
#
loop_
_entity_poly.entity_id
_entity_poly.type
_entity_poly.pdbx_seq_one_letter_code
_entity_poly.pdbx_strand_id
1 'polypeptide(L)'
;NVNNELVSTGTSFTTAGILEDAGEVKCPLTTGSRRRKKRSTESSTVTFQLVSVTNDGVTYSDTVATASYDSACYTCTTNGSNVVCQLRSDICVVDGSCYSSTSSECSTDSDAATASLIWLVGVVIGLVTICVIVFLAFKWYTKSKSVGPSNRKGDAELQDRIKFDAYEIYPSPNVPPSYHQVDKKALYDD
;
A
#
# COMPACT_ATOMS: atom_id res chain seq x y z
N ASN A 1 20.16 7.92 0.64
CA ASN A 1 20.72 8.35 1.93
C ASN A 1 19.64 8.15 2.98
N VAL A 2 19.56 6.94 3.55
CA VAL A 2 18.55 6.59 4.56
C VAL A 2 19.30 6.52 5.88
N ASN A 3 18.92 7.39 6.81
CA ASN A 3 19.53 7.46 8.13
C ASN A 3 19.07 6.20 8.88
N ASN A 4 19.95 5.20 8.99
CA ASN A 4 19.71 3.98 9.78
C ASN A 4 19.86 4.30 11.27
N GLU A 5 18.97 5.13 11.81
CA GLU A 5 18.83 5.29 13.25
C GLU A 5 18.20 3.99 13.78
N LEU A 6 19.01 3.20 14.49
CA LEU A 6 18.57 1.98 15.15
C LEU A 6 17.53 2.34 16.22
N VAL A 7 16.25 2.30 15.86
CA VAL A 7 15.15 2.47 16.81
C VAL A 7 15.10 1.25 17.71
N SER A 8 15.39 1.43 19.01
CA SER A 8 15.26 0.38 20.02
C SER A 8 13.79 0.03 20.22
N THR A 9 13.30 -0.96 19.49
CA THR A 9 11.90 -1.44 19.54
C THR A 9 11.68 -2.58 20.54
N GLY A 10 12.72 -3.00 21.27
CA GLY A 10 12.70 -4.16 22.18
C GLY A 10 13.08 -3.84 23.63
N THR A 11 12.74 -4.75 24.54
CA THR A 11 13.18 -4.72 25.94
C THR A 11 14.59 -5.31 26.06
N SER A 12 15.47 -4.69 26.85
CA SER A 12 16.72 -5.34 27.25
C SER A 12 16.41 -6.59 28.06
N PHE A 13 17.14 -7.67 27.80
CA PHE A 13 17.07 -8.89 28.60
C PHE A 13 18.49 -9.34 28.96
N THR A 14 18.62 -9.88 30.16
CA THR A 14 19.87 -10.49 30.63
C THR A 14 19.63 -11.98 30.74
N THR A 15 20.53 -12.77 30.17
CA THR A 15 20.49 -14.23 30.26
C THR A 15 21.86 -14.76 30.69
N ALA A 16 21.87 -15.90 31.38
CA ALA A 16 23.11 -16.57 31.71
C ALA A 16 23.70 -17.20 30.44
N GLY A 17 24.94 -16.85 30.12
CA GLY A 17 25.71 -17.53 29.08
C GLY A 17 26.14 -18.92 29.53
N ILE A 18 26.18 -19.87 28.60
CA ILE A 18 26.70 -21.22 28.84
C ILE A 18 28.13 -21.24 28.32
N LEU A 19 29.11 -21.51 29.19
CA LEU A 19 30.50 -21.67 28.77
C LEU A 19 30.63 -22.96 27.95
N GLU A 20 31.06 -22.85 26.70
CA GLU A 20 31.26 -24.00 25.80
C GLU A 20 32.73 -24.44 25.83
N ASP A 21 33.66 -23.48 25.86
CA ASP A 21 35.10 -23.73 26.02
C ASP A 21 35.81 -22.51 26.67
N ALA A 22 37.11 -22.62 26.93
CA ALA A 22 37.97 -21.54 27.38
C ALA A 22 37.99 -20.39 26.35
N GLY A 23 37.14 -19.40 26.54
CA GLY A 23 36.99 -18.24 25.66
C GLY A 23 35.77 -18.28 24.74
N GLU A 24 34.97 -19.35 24.79
CA GLU A 24 33.73 -19.47 24.02
C GLU A 24 32.51 -19.54 24.94
N VAL A 25 31.59 -18.59 24.78
CA VAL A 25 30.34 -18.53 25.54
C VAL A 25 29.17 -18.59 24.57
N LYS A 26 28.28 -19.56 24.79
CA LYS A 26 27.02 -19.71 24.07
C LYS A 26 25.93 -18.92 24.79
N CYS A 27 25.48 -17.84 24.17
CA CYS A 27 24.38 -17.03 24.68
C CYS A 27 23.06 -17.50 24.07
N PRO A 28 22.13 -18.09 24.85
CA PRO A 28 20.80 -18.39 24.36
C PRO A 28 20.04 -17.07 24.17
N LEU A 29 20.10 -16.53 22.96
CA LEU A 29 19.29 -15.37 22.59
C LEU A 29 17.83 -15.82 22.58
N THR A 30 16.96 -15.05 23.24
CA THR A 30 15.52 -15.32 23.20
C THR A 30 15.04 -15.05 21.78
N THR A 31 14.95 -16.10 20.96
CA THR A 31 14.14 -16.05 19.74
C THR A 31 12.75 -15.67 20.19
N GLY A 32 12.22 -14.54 19.71
CA GLY A 32 10.99 -13.92 20.21
C GLY A 32 9.93 -14.96 20.58
N SER A 33 9.35 -14.81 21.77
CA SER A 33 8.40 -15.74 22.39
C SER A 33 7.53 -16.44 21.34
N ARG A 34 7.75 -17.75 21.16
CA ARG A 34 6.83 -18.65 20.45
C ARG A 34 5.52 -18.69 21.23
N ARG A 35 4.71 -17.64 21.16
CA ARG A 35 3.27 -17.76 21.37
C ARG A 35 2.83 -18.79 20.35
N ARG A 36 2.30 -19.93 20.81
CA ARG A 36 1.61 -20.94 20.01
C ARG A 36 0.46 -20.27 19.24
N LYS A 37 0.75 -19.52 18.18
CA LYS A 37 -0.22 -19.13 17.19
C LYS A 37 -0.37 -20.33 16.27
N LYS A 38 -1.58 -20.90 16.27
CA LYS A 38 -2.04 -21.81 15.23
C LYS A 38 -1.57 -21.24 13.88
N ARG A 39 -0.71 -21.99 13.18
CA ARG A 39 -0.23 -21.69 11.83
C ARG A 39 0.22 -20.23 11.66
N SER A 40 1.12 -19.76 12.53
CA SER A 40 1.79 -18.48 12.30
C SER A 40 2.87 -18.68 11.24
N THR A 41 2.63 -18.08 10.08
CA THR A 41 3.66 -17.59 9.16
C THR A 41 4.83 -17.09 10.00
N GLU A 42 5.94 -17.83 9.98
CA GLU A 42 7.17 -17.45 10.65
C GLU A 42 7.60 -16.15 9.97
N SER A 43 7.42 -15.02 10.66
CA SER A 43 7.59 -13.71 10.07
C SER A 43 9.06 -13.58 9.69
N SER A 44 9.31 -13.65 8.39
CA SER A 44 10.61 -13.51 7.74
C SER A 44 11.11 -12.10 7.98
N THR A 45 11.60 -11.83 9.18
CA THR A 45 11.98 -10.51 9.65
C THR A 45 13.39 -10.57 10.21
N VAL A 46 14.15 -9.53 9.90
CA VAL A 46 15.49 -9.36 10.44
C VAL A 46 15.37 -8.69 11.80
N THR A 47 15.91 -9.32 12.83
CA THR A 47 15.97 -8.76 14.19
C THR A 47 17.40 -8.39 14.52
N PHE A 48 17.64 -7.10 14.78
CA PHE A 48 18.94 -6.58 15.20
C PHE A 48 19.04 -6.51 16.73
N GLN A 49 20.17 -6.93 17.28
CA GLN A 49 20.43 -6.94 18.72
C GLN A 49 21.85 -6.45 19.02
N LEU A 50 22.00 -5.66 20.07
CA LEU A 50 23.31 -5.28 20.63
C LEU A 50 23.58 -6.19 21.83
N VAL A 51 24.68 -6.92 21.79
CA VAL A 51 25.05 -7.90 22.82
C VAL A 51 26.31 -7.41 23.54
N SER A 52 26.27 -7.40 24.87
CA SER A 52 27.43 -7.20 25.73
C SER A 52 27.52 -8.33 26.76
N VAL A 53 28.74 -8.63 27.21
CA VAL A 53 29.03 -9.72 28.15
C VAL A 53 29.65 -9.15 29.41
N THR A 54 29.28 -9.69 30.57
CA THR A 54 29.84 -9.34 31.87
C THR A 54 30.20 -10.60 32.65
N ASN A 55 31.25 -10.54 33.45
CA ASN A 55 31.70 -11.60 34.34
C ASN A 55 31.30 -11.36 35.81
N ASP A 56 31.01 -10.11 36.18
CA ASP A 56 30.74 -9.67 37.55
C ASP A 56 29.32 -9.05 37.72
N GLY A 57 28.59 -8.87 36.61
CA GLY A 57 27.28 -8.23 36.58
C GLY A 57 27.35 -6.69 36.61
N VAL A 58 28.54 -6.10 36.72
CA VAL A 58 28.76 -4.66 36.91
C VAL A 58 29.51 -4.06 35.73
N THR A 59 30.58 -4.72 35.28
CA THR A 59 31.43 -4.30 34.18
C THR A 59 31.06 -5.09 32.94
N TYR A 60 30.64 -4.38 31.89
CA TYR A 60 30.24 -4.97 30.62
C TYR A 60 31.30 -4.74 29.54
N SER A 61 31.42 -5.70 28.62
CA SER A 61 32.22 -5.55 27.41
C SER A 61 31.64 -4.50 26.47
N ASP A 62 32.43 -4.13 25.46
CA ASP A 62 31.92 -3.41 24.29
C ASP A 62 30.73 -4.18 23.67
N THR A 63 29.78 -3.41 23.14
CA THR A 63 28.59 -3.95 22.51
C THR A 63 28.89 -4.42 21.09
N VAL A 64 28.47 -5.65 20.79
CA VAL A 64 28.57 -6.24 19.45
C VAL A 64 27.19 -6.25 18.81
N ALA A 65 27.08 -5.68 17.61
CA ALA A 65 25.86 -5.75 16.82
C ALA A 65 25.73 -7.13 16.19
N THR A 66 24.55 -7.73 16.34
CA THR A 66 24.19 -9.04 15.79
C THR A 66 22.84 -8.94 15.08
N ALA A 67 22.62 -9.79 14.08
CA ALA A 67 21.34 -9.89 13.40
C ALA A 67 20.90 -11.35 13.35
N SER A 68 19.69 -11.61 13.81
CA SER A 68 18.98 -12.87 13.59
C SER A 68 18.08 -12.71 12.37
N TYR A 69 18.20 -13.59 11.40
CA TYR A 69 17.43 -13.53 10.16
C TYR A 69 17.17 -14.93 9.62
N ASP A 70 16.14 -15.06 8.79
CA ASP A 70 15.93 -16.26 7.99
C ASP A 70 16.84 -16.22 6.75
N SER A 71 17.79 -17.16 6.70
CA SER A 71 18.73 -17.33 5.58
C SER A 71 18.08 -17.72 4.24
N ALA A 72 16.84 -18.22 4.27
CA ALA A 72 16.06 -18.42 3.05
C ALA A 72 15.70 -17.08 2.40
N CYS A 73 15.56 -16.02 3.20
CA CYS A 73 15.01 -14.73 2.80
C CYS A 73 16.08 -13.66 2.61
N TYR A 74 16.96 -13.54 3.59
CA TYR A 74 17.92 -12.45 3.69
C TYR A 74 19.33 -12.98 3.58
N THR A 75 20.24 -12.09 3.19
CA THR A 75 21.67 -12.29 3.31
C THR A 75 22.22 -11.12 4.10
N CYS A 76 22.96 -11.42 5.17
CA CYS A 76 23.57 -10.41 6.01
C CYS A 76 25.09 -10.44 5.87
N THR A 77 25.67 -9.26 5.74
CA THR A 77 27.12 -9.06 5.70
C THR A 77 27.54 -8.16 6.86
N THR A 78 28.68 -8.48 7.46
CA THR A 78 29.27 -7.70 8.54
C THR A 78 30.34 -6.77 7.97
N ASN A 79 30.23 -5.48 8.25
CA ASN A 79 31.24 -4.47 7.90
C ASN A 79 31.71 -3.77 9.18
N GLY A 80 32.79 -4.27 9.78
CA GLY A 80 33.24 -3.86 11.11
C GLY A 80 32.18 -4.17 12.16
N SER A 81 31.75 -3.15 12.91
CA SER A 81 30.70 -3.28 13.92
C SER A 81 29.27 -3.16 13.37
N ASN A 82 29.10 -2.97 12.06
CA ASN A 82 27.78 -2.81 11.44
C ASN A 82 27.36 -4.10 10.74
N VAL A 83 26.14 -4.55 11.01
CA VAL A 83 25.51 -5.66 10.29
C VAL A 83 24.50 -5.10 9.30
N VAL A 84 24.66 -5.43 8.03
CA VAL A 84 23.74 -5.01 6.97
C VAL A 84 23.07 -6.25 6.40
N CYS A 85 21.75 -6.29 6.47
CA CYS A 85 20.94 -7.38 5.95
C CYS A 85 20.14 -6.89 4.74
N GLN A 86 20.20 -7.65 3.65
CA GLN A 86 19.46 -7.36 2.43
C GLN A 86 18.59 -8.55 2.06
N LEU A 87 17.41 -8.26 1.51
CA LEU A 87 16.59 -9.30 0.92
C LEU A 87 17.33 -9.89 -0.29
N ARG A 88 17.32 -11.20 -0.40
CA ARG A 88 17.90 -11.87 -1.57
C ARG A 88 17.15 -11.48 -2.84
N SER A 89 17.88 -11.30 -3.94
CA SER A 89 17.31 -10.86 -5.22
C SER A 89 16.44 -11.91 -5.90
N ASP A 90 16.60 -13.18 -5.55
CA ASP A 90 15.86 -14.32 -6.07
C ASP A 90 14.64 -14.69 -5.22
N ILE A 91 14.27 -13.86 -4.25
CA ILE A 91 13.21 -14.11 -3.28
C ILE A 91 12.29 -12.88 -3.19
N CYS A 92 11.00 -13.11 -2.93
CA CYS A 92 10.08 -12.07 -2.46
C CYS A 92 9.49 -12.46 -1.10
N VAL A 93 9.02 -11.46 -0.35
CA VAL A 93 8.33 -11.67 0.93
C VAL A 93 6.86 -11.30 0.77
N VAL A 94 5.97 -12.28 0.93
CA VAL A 94 4.51 -12.10 0.86
C VAL A 94 3.91 -12.62 2.16
N ASP A 95 3.14 -11.78 2.84
CA ASP A 95 2.54 -12.07 4.15
C ASP A 95 3.54 -12.52 5.24
N GLY A 96 4.80 -12.11 5.10
CA GLY A 96 5.88 -12.51 6.01
C GLY A 96 6.47 -13.89 5.74
N SER A 97 6.11 -14.54 4.64
CA SER A 97 6.77 -15.75 4.12
C SER A 97 7.63 -15.42 2.90
N CYS A 98 8.74 -16.15 2.77
CA CYS A 98 9.64 -16.01 1.64
C CYS A 98 9.34 -17.03 0.55
N TYR A 99 9.25 -16.52 -0.66
CA TYR A 99 8.99 -17.30 -1.86
C TYR A 99 10.05 -17.00 -2.91
N SER A 100 10.36 -17.97 -3.75
CA SER A 100 11.24 -17.71 -4.89
C SER A 100 10.60 -16.71 -5.85
N SER A 101 11.39 -15.80 -6.42
CA SER A 101 10.92 -14.78 -7.36
C SER A 101 10.18 -15.35 -8.58
N THR A 102 10.40 -16.62 -8.91
CA THR A 102 9.69 -17.32 -9.99
C THR A 102 8.36 -17.94 -9.56
N SER A 103 7.98 -17.82 -8.29
CA SER A 103 6.74 -18.39 -7.78
C SER A 103 5.54 -17.50 -8.12
N SER A 104 4.35 -18.11 -8.21
CA SER A 104 3.10 -17.39 -8.48
C SER A 104 2.78 -16.33 -7.43
N GLU A 105 3.27 -16.50 -6.20
CA GLU A 105 3.09 -15.60 -5.07
C GLU A 105 3.91 -14.32 -5.23
N CYS A 106 5.08 -14.40 -5.88
CA CYS A 106 5.92 -13.24 -6.20
C CYS A 106 5.49 -12.50 -7.47
N SER A 107 4.44 -12.97 -8.14
CA SER A 107 3.95 -12.34 -9.36
C SER A 107 3.44 -10.95 -9.01
N THR A 108 4.21 -9.92 -9.38
CA THR A 108 3.75 -8.55 -9.37
C THR A 108 2.67 -8.44 -10.43
N ASP A 109 1.41 -8.48 -10.03
CA ASP A 109 0.31 -7.97 -10.85
C ASP A 109 0.73 -6.56 -11.26
N SER A 110 1.21 -6.46 -12.49
CA SER A 110 1.88 -5.28 -13.04
C SER A 110 0.83 -4.25 -13.44
N ASP A 111 -0.24 -4.13 -12.67
CA ASP A 111 -1.42 -3.34 -12.99
C ASP A 111 -1.22 -1.85 -12.68
N ALA A 112 -0.08 -1.49 -12.08
CA ALA A 112 0.27 -0.10 -11.83
C ALA A 112 0.84 0.63 -13.06
N ALA A 113 1.41 -0.09 -14.04
CA ALA A 113 2.01 0.53 -15.23
C ALA A 113 1.02 0.70 -16.40
N THR A 114 -0.11 -0.03 -16.39
CA THR A 114 -1.15 0.06 -17.42
C THR A 114 -2.15 1.18 -17.16
N ALA A 115 -2.33 1.60 -15.90
CA ALA A 115 -3.26 2.66 -15.54
C ALA A 115 -3.00 3.98 -16.29
N SER A 116 -1.73 4.36 -16.45
CA SER A 116 -1.36 5.59 -17.16
C SER A 116 -1.60 5.51 -18.68
N LEU A 117 -1.40 4.33 -19.28
CA LEU A 117 -1.62 4.14 -20.72
C LEU A 117 -3.12 4.06 -21.05
N ILE A 118 -3.92 3.42 -20.20
CA ILE A 118 -5.37 3.31 -20.37
C ILE A 118 -6.04 4.68 -20.35
N TRP A 119 -5.60 5.59 -19.47
CA TRP A 119 -6.16 6.94 -19.40
C TRP A 119 -5.83 7.77 -20.65
N LEU A 120 -4.60 7.67 -21.15
CA LEU A 120 -4.18 8.36 -22.39
C LEU A 120 -4.96 7.86 -23.61
N VAL A 121 -5.17 6.54 -23.72
CA VAL A 121 -5.98 5.96 -24.79
C VAL A 121 -7.43 6.46 -24.72
N GLY A 122 -7.99 6.57 -23.51
CA GLY A 122 -9.34 7.12 -23.30
C GLY A 122 -9.50 8.57 -23.77
N VAL A 123 -8.54 9.45 -23.45
CA VAL A 123 -8.58 10.86 -23.85
C VAL A 123 -8.50 11.03 -25.37
N VAL A 124 -7.60 10.29 -26.03
CA VAL A 124 -7.41 10.38 -27.48
C VAL A 124 -8.66 9.93 -28.22
N ILE A 125 -9.27 8.80 -27.83
CA ILE A 125 -10.52 8.31 -28.43
C ILE A 125 -11.67 9.29 -28.19
N GLY A 126 -11.75 9.90 -27.00
CA GLY A 126 -12.73 10.93 -26.67
C GLY A 126 -12.64 12.16 -27.58
N LEU A 127 -11.44 12.68 -27.82
CA LEU A 127 -11.25 13.83 -28.71
C LEU A 127 -11.62 13.51 -30.16
N VAL A 128 -11.21 12.35 -30.67
CA VAL A 128 -11.53 11.92 -32.04
C VAL A 128 -13.04 11.79 -32.24
N THR A 129 -13.75 11.20 -31.29
CA THR A 129 -15.21 11.03 -31.37
C THR A 129 -15.95 12.38 -31.34
N ILE A 130 -15.53 13.31 -30.48
CA ILE A 130 -16.09 14.67 -30.44
C ILE A 130 -15.85 15.40 -31.78
N CYS A 131 -14.64 15.33 -32.34
CA CYS A 131 -14.33 15.96 -33.64
C CYS A 131 -15.21 15.44 -34.77
N VAL A 132 -15.48 14.13 -34.82
CA VAL A 132 -16.37 13.53 -35.83
C VAL A 132 -17.80 14.06 -35.68
N ILE A 133 -18.33 14.13 -34.46
CA ILE A 133 -19.69 14.64 -34.20
C ILE A 133 -19.81 16.11 -34.63
N VAL A 134 -18.82 16.94 -34.30
CA VAL A 134 -18.80 18.36 -34.70
C VAL A 134 -18.73 18.50 -36.22
N PHE A 135 -17.92 17.68 -36.90
CA PHE A 135 -17.83 17.69 -38.35
C PHE A 135 -19.14 17.29 -39.03
N LEU A 136 -19.82 16.27 -38.52
CA LEU A 136 -21.15 15.85 -39.02
C LEU A 136 -22.20 16.94 -38.79
N ALA A 137 -22.23 17.56 -37.61
CA ALA A 137 -23.13 18.68 -37.31
C ALA A 137 -22.85 19.90 -38.21
N PHE A 138 -21.59 20.23 -38.46
CA PHE A 138 -21.18 21.31 -39.35
C PHE A 138 -21.59 21.02 -40.81
N LYS A 139 -21.42 19.79 -41.29
CA LYS A 139 -21.91 19.36 -42.60
C LYS A 139 -23.43 19.45 -42.70
N TRP A 140 -24.14 19.14 -41.62
CA TRP A 140 -25.60 19.27 -41.58
C TRP A 140 -26.05 20.74 -41.58
N TYR A 141 -25.38 21.59 -40.81
CA TYR A 141 -25.64 23.03 -40.72
C TYR A 141 -25.31 23.78 -42.03
N THR A 142 -24.26 23.37 -42.74
CA THR A 142 -23.94 23.93 -44.05
C THR A 142 -24.91 23.47 -45.12
N LYS A 143 -25.39 22.21 -45.06
CA LYS A 143 -26.43 21.70 -45.97
C LYS A 143 -27.78 22.40 -45.77
N SER A 144 -28.18 22.70 -44.52
CA SER A 144 -29.46 23.38 -44.26
C SER A 144 -29.52 24.80 -44.81
N LYS A 145 -28.38 25.50 -44.97
CA LYS A 145 -28.32 26.83 -45.60
C LYS A 145 -28.51 26.82 -47.13
N SER A 146 -28.55 25.65 -47.76
CA SER A 146 -28.83 25.51 -49.21
C SER A 146 -30.27 25.14 -49.54
N VAL A 147 -31.14 25.02 -48.53
CA VAL A 147 -32.60 24.98 -48.71
C VAL A 147 -33.14 26.33 -48.25
N GLY A 148 -33.49 27.18 -49.22
CA GLY A 148 -34.08 28.49 -48.95
C GLY A 148 -35.35 28.40 -48.08
N PRO A 149 -35.73 29.48 -47.39
CA PRO A 149 -36.90 29.49 -46.53
C PRO A 149 -38.16 29.28 -47.37
N SER A 150 -38.74 28.07 -47.29
CA SER A 150 -40.09 27.84 -47.80
C SER A 150 -41.09 28.50 -46.85
N ASN A 151 -41.37 29.77 -47.15
CA ASN A 151 -42.62 30.51 -46.93
C ASN A 151 -43.71 29.72 -46.16
N ARG A 152 -43.66 29.72 -44.82
CA ARG A 152 -44.84 29.39 -43.99
C ARG A 152 -45.62 30.67 -43.74
N LYS A 153 -46.53 30.92 -44.68
CA LYS A 153 -47.67 31.81 -44.51
C LYS A 153 -48.76 30.95 -43.85
N GLY A 154 -49.15 31.28 -42.62
CA GLY A 154 -50.23 30.57 -41.94
C GLY A 154 -50.02 30.52 -40.42
N ASP A 155 -50.89 31.25 -39.73
CA ASP A 155 -51.39 30.95 -38.39
C ASP A 155 -50.60 31.56 -37.23
N ALA A 156 -50.66 32.89 -37.19
CA ALA A 156 -50.93 33.57 -35.93
C ALA A 156 -52.39 33.27 -35.55
N GLU A 157 -52.62 32.28 -34.67
CA GLU A 157 -53.68 32.25 -33.65
C GLU A 157 -53.68 30.88 -32.93
N LEU A 158 -52.76 30.68 -31.99
CA LEU A 158 -53.01 29.87 -30.79
C LEU A 158 -51.93 30.16 -29.74
N GLN A 159 -51.86 31.44 -29.35
CA GLN A 159 -50.98 31.91 -28.28
C GLN A 159 -51.72 31.91 -26.93
N ASP A 160 -52.44 30.83 -26.63
CA ASP A 160 -53.02 30.63 -25.30
C ASP A 160 -53.15 29.14 -25.00
N ARG A 161 -52.68 28.73 -23.82
CA ARG A 161 -52.41 27.34 -23.38
C ARG A 161 -51.08 26.75 -23.86
N ILE A 162 -49.99 27.14 -23.22
CA ILE A 162 -49.36 26.30 -22.19
C ILE A 162 -48.56 27.25 -21.31
N LYS A 163 -49.19 27.53 -20.18
CA LYS A 163 -48.67 28.31 -19.06
C LYS A 163 -47.51 27.53 -18.46
N PHE A 164 -46.46 28.27 -18.12
CA PHE A 164 -45.41 27.92 -17.18
C PHE A 164 -45.87 26.92 -16.11
N ASP A 165 -45.12 25.84 -15.94
CA ASP A 165 -44.69 25.42 -14.61
C ASP A 165 -43.18 25.18 -14.67
N ALA A 166 -42.46 26.13 -14.08
CA ALA A 166 -41.05 25.99 -13.76
C ALA A 166 -40.91 24.88 -12.72
N TYR A 167 -40.16 23.83 -13.03
CA TYR A 167 -39.70 22.92 -11.99
C TYR A 167 -38.48 23.56 -11.33
N GLU A 168 -38.67 24.08 -10.13
CA GLU A 168 -37.60 24.42 -9.22
C GLU A 168 -36.87 23.13 -8.83
N ILE A 169 -35.56 23.12 -9.07
CA ILE A 169 -34.63 22.21 -8.42
C ILE A 169 -34.34 22.83 -7.04
N TYR A 170 -34.89 22.24 -5.98
CA TYR A 170 -34.36 22.39 -4.61
C TYR A 170 -34.17 21.01 -3.97
N PRO A 171 -33.19 20.89 -3.04
CA PRO A 171 -32.50 19.65 -2.73
C PRO A 171 -33.28 18.77 -1.76
N SER A 172 -33.11 17.47 -1.93
CA SER A 172 -33.67 16.44 -1.05
C SER A 172 -33.09 16.55 0.38
N PRO A 173 -33.92 16.45 1.43
CA PRO A 173 -33.47 16.55 2.81
C PRO A 173 -33.06 15.19 3.39
N ASN A 174 -31.97 15.21 4.15
CA ASN A 174 -31.67 14.35 5.29
C ASN A 174 -31.68 12.83 5.07
N VAL A 175 -30.55 12.30 4.61
CA VAL A 175 -30.11 10.96 5.01
C VAL A 175 -28.98 11.14 6.04
N PRO A 176 -29.18 10.78 7.32
CA PRO A 176 -28.09 10.80 8.29
C PRO A 176 -27.09 9.69 7.97
N PRO A 177 -25.78 9.92 8.14
CA PRO A 177 -24.81 8.85 8.12
C PRO A 177 -25.04 7.94 9.33
N SER A 178 -25.41 6.69 9.06
CA SER A 178 -25.37 5.62 10.05
C SER A 178 -23.90 5.38 10.42
N TYR A 179 -23.49 5.95 11.55
CA TYR A 179 -22.25 5.57 12.21
C TYR A 179 -22.45 4.20 12.85
N HIS A 180 -21.81 3.18 12.29
CA HIS A 180 -21.49 1.99 13.05
C HIS A 180 -20.47 2.41 14.13
N GLN A 181 -20.97 2.58 15.35
CA GLN A 181 -20.13 2.50 16.54
C GLN A 181 -19.57 1.09 16.62
N VAL A 182 -18.25 0.95 16.51
CA VAL A 182 -17.56 -0.19 17.09
C VAL A 182 -17.27 0.19 18.53
N ASP A 183 -17.99 -0.48 19.43
CA ASP A 183 -17.78 -0.49 20.88
C ASP A 183 -16.29 -0.60 21.21
N LYS A 184 -15.71 0.48 21.73
CA LYS A 184 -14.55 0.39 22.62
C LYS A 184 -15.08 0.14 24.02
N LYS A 185 -15.38 -1.12 24.33
CA LYS A 185 -15.51 -1.56 25.72
C LYS A 185 -14.13 -1.92 26.23
N ALA A 186 -13.68 -1.10 27.19
CA ALA A 186 -12.58 -1.35 28.09
C ALA A 186 -12.71 -2.71 28.79
N LEU A 187 -11.57 -3.33 29.08
CA LEU A 187 -11.29 -4.26 30.20
C LEU A 187 -9.86 -4.80 29.97
N TYR A 188 -8.94 -4.92 30.92
CA TYR A 188 -8.76 -4.46 32.29
C TYR A 188 -7.30 -4.88 32.65
N ASP A 189 -6.69 -4.14 33.56
CA ASP A 189 -5.82 -4.60 34.66
C ASP A 189 -4.36 -5.00 34.43
N ASP A 190 -3.58 -4.40 35.34
CA ASP A 190 -2.29 -4.75 35.97
C ASP A 190 -1.00 -4.81 35.14
#